data_AF-A0A3A4WT86-F1
#
_entry.id   AF-A0A3A4WT86-F1
#
_cell.length_a   1.000
_cell.length_b   1.000
_cell.length_c   1.000
_cell.angle_alpha   90.00
_cell.angle_beta   90.00
_cell.angle_gamma   90.00
#
_symmetry.space_group_name_H-M   'P 1'
#
loop_
_entity.id
_entity.type
_entity.pdbx_description
1 polymer ?
#
loop_
_entity_poly.entity_id
_entity_poly.type
_entity_poly.pdbx_seq_one_letter_code
_entity_poly.pdbx_strand_id
1 'polypeptide(L)'
;MEWTAEAEAAIKKVPFFVRKKVRARVEKEAQEAGRSVVSILEVNAAKERYLHRMESEVKGYRLDCCFGPSGCPNRAAPGDSLAQKIESLLKNQDILTFLRGHVKGSLKFHHEFRVAIAECPNACSQPQIQDIGIIGACVPGITGEPCSRCESCVDVCREEAVSLNPDENCPSILADKCLKCGRCIPVCPTGTIAEARKGYRVQLGGKLGRHPRLATELPGIYGEEEVVSIVKDCLVLYKGKSRNGKRFAEIVTESDIQGISQRHPKEKNPFETS
;
A
#
# COMPACT_ATOMS: atom_id res chain seq x y z
N MET A 1 -21.03 -21.15 17.10
CA MET A 1 -20.51 -22.53 17.17
C MET A 1 -19.87 -22.70 18.53
N GLU A 2 -20.10 -23.80 19.22
CA GLU A 2 -19.50 -24.05 20.54
C GLU A 2 -18.07 -24.57 20.39
N TRP A 3 -17.20 -24.25 21.34
CA TRP A 3 -15.80 -24.67 21.37
C TRP A 3 -15.50 -25.37 22.69
N THR A 4 -14.76 -26.48 22.66
CA THR A 4 -14.30 -27.13 23.89
C THR A 4 -13.22 -26.29 24.58
N ALA A 5 -13.02 -26.50 25.89
CA ALA A 5 -12.02 -25.78 26.66
C ALA A 5 -10.59 -25.96 26.09
N GLU A 6 -10.28 -27.16 25.58
CA GLU A 6 -9.00 -27.50 24.97
C GLU A 6 -8.81 -26.77 23.63
N ALA A 7 -9.87 -26.69 22.82
CA ALA A 7 -9.86 -25.98 21.54
C ALA A 7 -9.68 -24.46 21.75
N GLU A 8 -10.36 -23.89 22.75
CA GLU A 8 -10.18 -22.51 23.19
C GLU A 8 -8.75 -22.23 23.65
N ALA A 9 -8.18 -23.12 24.47
CA ALA A 9 -6.79 -23.01 24.93
C ALA A 9 -5.79 -23.06 23.76
N ALA A 10 -6.04 -23.91 22.75
CA ALA A 10 -5.21 -23.98 21.55
C ALA A 10 -5.26 -22.70 20.72
N ILE A 11 -6.45 -22.13 20.49
CA ILE A 11 -6.61 -20.86 19.75
C ILE A 11 -5.98 -19.68 20.48
N LYS A 12 -5.99 -19.66 21.82
CA LYS A 12 -5.29 -18.61 22.58
C LYS A 12 -3.78 -18.56 22.31
N LYS A 13 -3.16 -19.69 21.95
CA LYS A 13 -1.73 -19.75 21.55
C LYS A 13 -1.46 -19.17 20.16
N VAL A 14 -2.49 -19.02 19.31
CA VAL A 14 -2.37 -18.36 18.00
C VAL A 14 -2.14 -16.86 18.21
N PRO A 15 -1.19 -16.23 17.49
CA PRO A 15 -0.95 -14.80 17.61
C PRO A 15 -2.23 -13.98 17.43
N PHE A 16 -2.45 -13.01 18.31
CA PHE A 16 -3.74 -12.33 18.43
C PHE A 16 -4.22 -11.70 17.11
N PHE A 17 -3.30 -11.17 16.31
CA PHE A 17 -3.59 -10.49 15.05
C PHE A 17 -4.04 -11.42 13.91
N VAL A 18 -3.82 -12.74 13.99
CA VAL A 18 -4.37 -13.74 13.06
C VAL A 18 -5.43 -14.64 13.69
N ARG A 19 -5.58 -14.59 15.03
CA ARG A 19 -6.47 -15.46 15.80
C ARG A 19 -7.91 -15.47 15.29
N LYS A 20 -8.48 -14.30 14.98
CA LYS A 20 -9.85 -14.17 14.43
C LYS A 20 -9.98 -14.93 13.09
N LYS A 21 -8.99 -14.81 12.21
CA LYS A 21 -8.98 -15.48 10.90
C LYS A 21 -8.84 -17.00 11.06
N VAL A 22 -7.97 -17.45 11.98
CA VAL A 22 -7.82 -18.88 12.28
C VAL A 22 -9.11 -19.45 12.85
N ARG A 23 -9.73 -18.79 13.84
CA ARG A 23 -11.03 -19.21 14.41
C ARG A 23 -12.10 -19.36 13.32
N ALA A 24 -12.30 -18.32 12.52
CA ALA A 24 -13.30 -18.33 11.46
C ALA A 24 -13.08 -19.46 10.44
N ARG A 25 -11.81 -19.81 10.16
CA ARG A 25 -11.48 -20.95 9.29
C ARG A 25 -11.84 -22.28 9.93
N VAL A 26 -11.45 -22.51 11.19
CA VAL A 26 -11.78 -23.75 11.89
C VAL A 26 -13.29 -23.93 11.97
N GLU A 27 -14.03 -22.87 12.30
CA GLU A 27 -15.51 -22.91 12.35
C GLU A 27 -16.11 -23.25 10.99
N LYS A 28 -15.64 -22.61 9.91
CA LYS A 28 -16.09 -22.90 8.56
C LYS A 28 -15.84 -24.37 8.18
N GLU A 29 -14.64 -24.88 8.40
CA GLU A 29 -14.28 -26.27 8.08
C GLU A 29 -15.06 -27.28 8.94
N ALA A 30 -15.29 -26.97 10.22
CA ALA A 30 -16.10 -27.80 11.11
C ALA A 30 -17.57 -27.83 10.64
N GLN A 31 -18.11 -26.68 10.23
CA GLN A 31 -19.47 -26.58 9.70
C GLN A 31 -19.63 -27.34 8.37
N GLU A 32 -18.67 -27.20 7.45
CA GLU A 32 -18.62 -27.97 6.20
C GLU A 32 -18.52 -29.48 6.45
N ALA A 33 -17.90 -29.90 7.56
CA ALA A 33 -17.85 -31.28 8.02
C ALA A 33 -19.08 -31.72 8.86
N GLY A 34 -20.12 -30.89 8.94
CA GLY A 34 -21.36 -31.19 9.67
C GLY A 34 -21.22 -31.21 11.19
N ARG A 35 -20.17 -30.59 11.75
CA ARG A 35 -19.95 -30.50 13.20
C ARG A 35 -20.68 -29.29 13.77
N SER A 36 -21.20 -29.42 14.97
CA SER A 36 -21.82 -28.33 15.75
C SER A 36 -20.88 -27.77 16.84
N VAL A 37 -19.86 -28.55 17.22
CA VAL A 37 -18.86 -28.22 18.24
C VAL A 37 -17.46 -28.33 17.64
N VAL A 38 -16.60 -27.36 17.94
CA VAL A 38 -15.17 -27.39 17.61
C VAL A 38 -14.39 -27.96 18.78
N SER A 39 -13.83 -29.16 18.59
CA SER A 39 -12.89 -29.77 19.53
C SER A 39 -11.44 -29.55 19.09
N ILE A 40 -10.49 -30.03 19.89
CA ILE A 40 -9.07 -30.01 19.53
C ILE A 40 -8.77 -30.78 18.23
N LEU A 41 -9.60 -31.77 17.88
CA LEU A 41 -9.46 -32.53 16.64
C LEU A 41 -9.71 -31.66 15.41
N GLU A 42 -10.77 -30.85 15.41
CA GLU A 42 -11.05 -29.92 14.31
C GLU A 42 -9.96 -28.86 14.20
N VAL A 43 -9.47 -28.31 15.32
CA VAL A 43 -8.37 -27.34 15.34
C VAL A 43 -7.09 -27.93 14.73
N ASN A 44 -6.71 -29.14 15.16
CA ASN A 44 -5.51 -29.80 14.65
C ASN A 44 -5.67 -30.20 13.18
N ALA A 45 -6.84 -30.71 12.78
CA ALA A 45 -7.10 -31.08 11.40
C ALA A 45 -7.06 -29.85 10.47
N ALA A 46 -7.62 -28.71 10.89
CA ALA A 46 -7.54 -27.45 10.14
C ALA A 46 -6.09 -26.93 10.06
N LYS A 47 -5.32 -27.06 11.14
CA LYS A 47 -3.89 -26.71 11.15
C LYS A 47 -3.09 -27.56 10.16
N GLU A 48 -3.25 -28.88 10.20
CA GLU A 48 -2.57 -29.80 9.28
C GLU A 48 -2.97 -29.53 7.82
N ARG A 49 -4.28 -29.37 7.55
CA ARG A 49 -4.76 -29.00 6.22
C ARG A 49 -4.16 -27.68 5.75
N TYR A 50 -4.08 -26.66 6.61
CA TYR A 50 -3.46 -25.39 6.24
C TYR A 50 -1.99 -25.54 5.87
N LEU A 51 -1.22 -26.30 6.66
CA LEU A 51 0.20 -26.54 6.39
C LEU A 51 0.43 -27.32 5.10
N HIS A 52 -0.46 -28.25 4.77
CA HIS A 52 -0.34 -29.11 3.58
C HIS A 52 -1.02 -28.57 2.31
N ARG A 53 -2.06 -27.72 2.42
CA ARG A 53 -2.82 -27.18 1.28
C ARG A 53 -2.58 -25.69 1.02
N MET A 54 -1.64 -25.06 1.70
CA MET A 54 -1.32 -23.63 1.54
C MET A 54 -1.15 -23.21 0.07
N GLU A 55 -0.52 -24.06 -0.76
CA GLU A 55 -0.32 -23.79 -2.19
C GLU A 55 -1.62 -23.55 -2.97
N SER A 56 -2.71 -24.26 -2.62
CA SER A 56 -4.02 -24.12 -3.26
C SER A 56 -4.69 -22.76 -2.99
N GLU A 57 -4.24 -22.03 -1.97
CA GLU A 57 -4.75 -20.71 -1.61
C GLU A 57 -3.90 -19.56 -2.18
N VAL A 58 -2.74 -19.87 -2.76
CA VAL A 58 -1.87 -18.86 -3.37
C VAL A 58 -2.53 -18.36 -4.65
N LYS A 59 -2.80 -17.05 -4.72
CA LYS A 59 -3.39 -16.41 -5.92
C LYS A 59 -2.34 -15.92 -6.90
N GLY A 60 -1.09 -15.89 -6.47
CA GLY A 60 0.05 -15.33 -7.20
C GLY A 60 0.30 -13.85 -6.90
N TYR A 61 -0.71 -13.13 -6.46
CA TYR A 61 -0.58 -11.73 -6.04
C TYR A 61 -1.45 -11.39 -4.84
N ARG A 62 -1.16 -10.25 -4.22
CA ARG A 62 -2.00 -9.59 -3.22
C ARG A 62 -2.14 -8.11 -3.52
N LEU A 63 -3.35 -7.60 -3.40
CA LEU A 63 -3.65 -6.18 -3.42
C LEU A 63 -4.29 -5.82 -2.07
N ASP A 64 -3.60 -5.00 -1.28
CA ASP A 64 -4.09 -4.53 0.02
C ASP A 64 -4.46 -3.04 -0.06
N CYS A 65 -5.71 -2.70 0.29
CA CYS A 65 -6.20 -1.32 0.29
C CYS A 65 -6.49 -0.85 1.72
N CYS A 66 -6.29 0.44 1.97
CA CYS A 66 -6.70 1.08 3.23
C CYS A 66 -8.24 1.27 3.29
N PHE A 67 -8.75 1.82 4.40
CA PHE A 67 -10.18 2.14 4.59
C PHE A 67 -10.66 3.39 3.83
N GLY A 68 -9.86 3.92 2.90
CA GLY A 68 -10.19 5.07 2.06
C GLY A 68 -11.54 4.94 1.33
N PRO A 69 -11.75 3.87 0.54
CA PRO A 69 -13.02 3.59 -0.15
C PRO A 69 -14.25 3.52 0.77
N SER A 70 -14.05 3.26 2.06
CA SER A 70 -15.11 3.22 3.07
C SER A 70 -15.42 4.58 3.70
N GLY A 71 -14.91 5.68 3.14
CA GLY A 71 -15.20 7.05 3.59
C GLY A 71 -14.23 7.62 4.64
N CYS A 72 -12.97 7.20 4.65
CA CYS A 72 -11.98 7.75 5.58
C CYS A 72 -11.80 9.28 5.40
N PRO A 73 -11.85 10.10 6.46
CA PRO A 73 -11.73 11.56 6.35
C PRO A 73 -10.30 12.04 6.07
N ASN A 74 -9.31 11.14 6.05
CA ASN A 74 -7.88 11.46 5.84
C ASN A 74 -7.43 11.38 4.39
N ARG A 75 -8.32 11.07 3.45
CA ARG A 75 -8.01 10.89 2.03
C ARG A 75 -7.39 12.16 1.43
N ALA A 76 -6.16 12.02 0.92
CA ALA A 76 -5.47 13.05 0.14
C ALA A 76 -5.80 12.90 -1.35
N ALA A 77 -5.89 11.67 -1.85
CA ALA A 77 -6.33 11.36 -3.22
C ALA A 77 -7.24 10.12 -3.19
N PRO A 78 -8.55 10.27 -3.49
CA PRO A 78 -9.46 9.14 -3.67
C PRO A 78 -9.01 8.24 -4.82
N GLY A 79 -8.99 6.92 -4.63
CA GLY A 79 -8.44 5.96 -5.58
C GLY A 79 -9.30 4.72 -5.83
N ASP A 80 -10.62 4.84 -5.69
CA ASP A 80 -11.56 3.74 -5.92
C ASP A 80 -11.40 3.13 -7.33
N SER A 81 -11.25 3.97 -8.35
CA SER A 81 -10.96 3.58 -9.75
C SER A 81 -9.59 2.90 -9.88
N LEU A 82 -8.56 3.45 -9.24
CA LEU A 82 -7.20 2.93 -9.32
C LEU A 82 -7.09 1.50 -8.78
N ALA A 83 -7.72 1.20 -7.64
CA ALA A 83 -7.69 -0.14 -7.06
C ALA A 83 -8.28 -1.19 -8.01
N GLN A 84 -9.40 -0.87 -8.66
CA GLN A 84 -10.06 -1.76 -9.63
C GLN A 84 -9.19 -1.98 -10.89
N LYS A 85 -8.56 -0.92 -11.39
CA LYS A 85 -7.63 -0.99 -12.54
C LYS A 85 -6.42 -1.87 -12.22
N ILE A 86 -5.80 -1.67 -11.07
CA ILE A 86 -4.65 -2.48 -10.63
C ILE A 86 -5.04 -3.93 -10.39
N GLU A 87 -6.19 -4.19 -9.77
CA GLU A 87 -6.65 -5.56 -9.57
C GLU A 87 -6.88 -6.27 -10.90
N SER A 88 -7.52 -5.60 -11.86
CA SER A 88 -7.75 -6.12 -13.20
C SER A 88 -6.43 -6.40 -13.93
N LEU A 89 -5.46 -5.48 -13.83
CA LEU A 89 -4.12 -5.67 -14.37
C LEU A 89 -3.45 -6.92 -13.74
N LEU A 90 -3.43 -7.05 -12.42
CA LEU A 90 -2.80 -8.18 -11.71
C LEU A 90 -3.43 -9.53 -12.08
N LYS A 91 -4.76 -9.59 -12.22
CA LYS A 91 -5.48 -10.78 -12.72
C LYS A 91 -5.01 -11.17 -14.12
N ASN A 92 -4.94 -10.19 -15.03
CA ASN A 92 -4.54 -10.42 -16.43
C ASN A 92 -3.07 -10.81 -16.59
N GLN A 93 -2.23 -10.63 -15.57
CA GLN A 93 -0.83 -11.03 -15.61
C GLN A 93 -0.61 -12.52 -15.32
N ASP A 94 -1.60 -13.27 -14.85
CA ASP A 94 -1.45 -14.70 -14.54
C ASP A 94 -0.16 -15.04 -13.76
N ILE A 95 0.07 -14.29 -12.68
CA ILE A 95 1.28 -14.40 -11.86
C ILE A 95 1.37 -15.78 -11.20
N LEU A 96 0.23 -16.42 -10.95
CA LEU A 96 0.17 -17.77 -10.38
C LEU A 96 0.85 -18.80 -11.28
N THR A 97 0.50 -18.84 -12.56
CA THR A 97 1.14 -19.74 -13.53
C THR A 97 2.63 -19.43 -13.66
N PHE A 98 3.00 -18.15 -13.71
CA PHE A 98 4.41 -17.75 -13.70
C PHE A 98 5.16 -18.32 -12.48
N LEU A 99 4.62 -18.15 -11.27
CA LEU A 99 5.25 -18.64 -10.05
C LEU A 99 5.39 -20.17 -10.03
N ARG A 100 4.36 -20.91 -10.47
CA ARG A 100 4.41 -22.39 -10.56
C ARG A 100 5.56 -22.87 -11.46
N GLY A 101 5.87 -22.14 -12.52
CA GLY A 101 6.97 -22.48 -13.43
C GLY A 101 8.37 -22.10 -12.91
N HIS A 102 8.48 -21.24 -11.90
CA HIS A 102 9.75 -20.62 -11.50
C HIS A 102 10.15 -20.83 -10.03
N VAL A 103 9.24 -21.34 -9.20
CA VAL A 103 9.50 -21.67 -7.79
C VAL A 103 9.79 -23.16 -7.67
N LYS A 104 10.83 -23.52 -6.92
CA LYS A 104 11.13 -24.92 -6.60
C LYS A 104 10.26 -25.36 -5.42
N GLY A 105 9.51 -26.44 -5.60
CA GLY A 105 8.61 -26.98 -4.57
C GLY A 105 7.28 -26.22 -4.50
N SER A 106 6.53 -26.44 -3.41
CA SER A 106 5.18 -25.88 -3.27
C SER A 106 5.17 -24.37 -3.07
N LEU A 107 4.19 -23.70 -3.70
CA LEU A 107 3.99 -22.28 -3.51
C LEU A 107 3.51 -21.93 -2.10
N LYS A 108 3.91 -20.75 -1.63
CA LYS A 108 3.62 -20.21 -0.30
C LYS A 108 3.25 -18.73 -0.43
N PHE A 109 2.53 -18.18 0.55
CA PHE A 109 2.09 -16.78 0.54
C PHE A 109 3.21 -15.73 0.48
N HIS A 110 4.45 -16.10 0.81
CA HIS A 110 5.60 -15.20 0.67
C HIS A 110 6.16 -15.15 -0.76
N HIS A 111 5.67 -15.97 -1.69
CA HIS A 111 5.99 -15.85 -3.12
C HIS A 111 5.04 -14.89 -3.85
N GLU A 112 3.91 -14.51 -3.25
CA GLU A 112 2.95 -13.60 -3.90
C GLU A 112 3.57 -12.22 -4.16
N PHE A 113 3.31 -11.69 -5.36
CA PHE A 113 3.62 -10.31 -5.71
C PHE A 113 2.66 -9.37 -4.98
N ARG A 114 3.16 -8.38 -4.24
CA ARG A 114 2.31 -7.57 -3.35
C ARG A 114 2.27 -6.11 -3.75
N VAL A 115 1.06 -5.61 -3.90
CA VAL A 115 0.76 -4.20 -4.13
C VAL A 115 -0.08 -3.68 -2.97
N ALA A 116 0.20 -2.49 -2.47
CA ALA A 116 -0.67 -1.83 -1.49
C ALA A 116 -0.98 -0.39 -1.89
N ILE A 117 -2.23 0.00 -1.63
CA ILE A 117 -2.75 1.34 -1.91
C ILE A 117 -3.22 1.97 -0.60
N ALA A 118 -2.70 3.15 -0.29
CA ALA A 118 -3.19 4.00 0.77
C ALA A 118 -3.59 5.36 0.18
N GLU A 119 -4.75 5.89 0.54
CA GLU A 119 -5.22 7.17 -0.01
C GLU A 119 -4.65 8.40 0.71
N CYS A 120 -3.73 8.19 1.67
CA CYS A 120 -3.08 9.27 2.42
C CYS A 120 -1.74 8.84 3.05
N PRO A 121 -0.91 9.78 3.53
CA PRO A 121 0.40 9.49 4.10
C PRO A 121 0.40 8.64 5.38
N ASN A 122 -0.74 8.49 6.08
CA ASN A 122 -0.86 7.57 7.22
C ASN A 122 -0.65 6.10 6.81
N ALA A 123 -0.81 5.78 5.53
CA ALA A 123 -0.31 4.54 4.95
C ALA A 123 -0.83 3.25 5.62
N CYS A 124 -2.10 3.20 6.01
CA CYS A 124 -2.66 2.10 6.82
C CYS A 124 -2.55 0.70 6.17
N SER A 125 -2.45 0.61 4.84
CA SER A 125 -2.22 -0.64 4.10
C SER A 125 -0.74 -1.05 4.01
N GLN A 126 0.15 -0.32 4.69
CA GLN A 126 1.59 -0.57 4.79
C GLN A 126 2.32 -0.61 3.43
N PRO A 127 2.14 0.38 2.53
CA PRO A 127 2.78 0.45 1.21
C PRO A 127 4.31 0.39 1.24
N GLN A 128 4.94 0.93 2.29
CA GLN A 128 6.39 1.00 2.43
C GLN A 128 7.08 -0.38 2.49
N ILE A 129 6.32 -1.45 2.77
CA ILE A 129 6.84 -2.82 2.94
C ILE A 129 6.26 -3.82 1.91
N GLN A 130 5.68 -3.32 0.82
CA GLN A 130 5.20 -4.14 -0.31
C GLN A 130 6.09 -4.00 -1.54
N ASP A 131 5.95 -4.93 -2.51
CA ASP A 131 6.73 -4.85 -3.75
C ASP A 131 6.44 -3.54 -4.49
N ILE A 132 5.18 -3.10 -4.47
CA ILE A 132 4.75 -1.78 -4.91
C ILE A 132 3.85 -1.14 -3.85
N GLY A 133 4.23 0.03 -3.37
CA GLY A 133 3.45 0.88 -2.49
C GLY A 133 2.93 2.10 -3.23
N ILE A 134 1.65 2.43 -3.04
CA ILE A 134 1.00 3.58 -3.67
C ILE A 134 0.36 4.42 -2.57
N ILE A 135 0.70 5.70 -2.50
CA ILE A 135 0.26 6.63 -1.45
C ILE A 135 -0.37 7.86 -2.09
N GLY A 136 -1.66 8.09 -1.83
CA GLY A 136 -2.39 9.28 -2.27
C GLY A 136 -1.76 10.56 -1.73
N ALA A 137 -1.69 11.57 -2.59
CA ALA A 137 -1.04 12.83 -2.31
C ALA A 137 -1.81 14.01 -2.93
N CYS A 138 -1.85 15.09 -2.17
CA CYS A 138 -2.34 16.40 -2.58
C CYS A 138 -1.28 17.44 -2.21
N VAL A 139 -0.59 17.95 -3.23
CA VAL A 139 0.50 18.90 -3.12
C VAL A 139 -0.08 20.30 -2.96
N PRO A 140 0.16 20.98 -1.83
CA PRO A 140 -0.17 22.38 -1.70
C PRO A 140 0.79 23.26 -2.52
N GLY A 141 0.27 24.34 -3.10
CA GLY A 141 1.05 25.39 -3.75
C GLY A 141 0.60 26.77 -3.29
N ILE A 142 1.47 27.76 -3.52
CA ILE A 142 1.21 29.17 -3.19
C ILE A 142 0.66 29.87 -4.44
N THR A 143 -0.50 30.50 -4.31
CA THR A 143 -1.14 31.27 -5.38
C THR A 143 -0.77 32.76 -5.28
N GLY A 144 -1.28 33.58 -6.19
CA GLY A 144 -1.17 35.05 -6.12
C GLY A 144 -2.13 35.71 -5.13
N GLU A 145 -3.02 34.94 -4.48
CA GLU A 145 -4.03 35.50 -3.58
C GLU A 145 -3.39 35.98 -2.25
N PRO A 146 -3.75 37.18 -1.77
CA PRO A 146 -3.13 37.76 -0.58
C PRO A 146 -3.41 36.95 0.68
N CYS A 147 -2.38 36.71 1.49
CA CYS A 147 -2.51 35.99 2.76
C CYS A 147 -3.13 36.87 3.84
N SER A 148 -4.14 36.37 4.55
CA SER A 148 -4.70 37.04 5.73
C SER A 148 -3.86 36.87 7.00
N ARG A 149 -2.80 36.05 6.97
CA ARG A 149 -1.95 35.70 8.13
C ARG A 149 -2.72 35.12 9.32
N CYS A 150 -3.81 34.40 9.07
CA CYS A 150 -4.65 33.79 10.13
C CYS A 150 -4.06 32.53 10.77
N GLU A 151 -2.89 32.06 10.33
CA GLU A 151 -2.16 30.89 10.87
C GLU A 151 -2.86 29.52 10.77
N SER A 152 -4.10 29.42 10.29
CA SER A 152 -4.85 28.15 10.17
C SER A 152 -4.08 27.02 9.43
N CYS A 153 -3.29 27.37 8.42
CA CYS A 153 -2.48 26.41 7.67
C CYS A 153 -1.25 25.90 8.43
N VAL A 154 -0.71 26.72 9.35
CA VAL A 154 0.36 26.36 10.27
C VAL A 154 -0.20 25.40 11.32
N ASP A 155 -1.32 25.76 11.94
CA ASP A 155 -1.96 24.99 13.02
C ASP A 155 -2.37 23.57 12.59
N VAL A 156 -2.87 23.42 11.36
CA VAL A 156 -3.29 22.11 10.85
C VAL A 156 -2.12 21.22 10.40
N CYS A 157 -0.91 21.78 10.25
CA CYS A 157 0.24 21.07 9.71
C CYS A 157 0.95 20.25 10.80
N ARG A 158 0.62 18.97 10.87
CA ARG A 158 1.25 18.01 11.81
C ARG A 158 2.74 17.76 11.58
N GLU A 159 3.24 18.15 10.41
CA GLU A 159 4.64 17.95 10.01
C GLU A 159 5.48 19.22 10.20
N GLU A 160 4.90 20.31 10.70
CA GLU A 160 5.57 21.60 10.84
C GLU A 160 6.22 22.07 9.52
N ALA A 161 5.54 21.77 8.40
CA ALA A 161 6.01 22.07 7.06
C ALA A 161 5.53 23.42 6.55
N VAL A 162 4.61 24.10 7.25
CA VAL A 162 4.09 25.41 6.87
C VAL A 162 4.51 26.44 7.92
N SER A 163 5.02 27.58 7.48
CA SER A 163 5.46 28.68 8.35
C SER A 163 5.07 30.04 7.76
N LEU A 164 4.98 31.06 8.62
CA LEU A 164 4.70 32.44 8.22
C LEU A 164 5.85 33.33 8.70
N ASN A 165 6.72 33.74 7.77
CA ASN A 165 7.78 34.68 8.10
C ASN A 165 7.20 36.09 8.29
N PRO A 166 7.69 36.89 9.26
CA PRO A 166 7.28 38.29 9.42
C PRO A 166 7.59 39.15 8.20
N ASP A 167 8.67 38.83 7.50
CA ASP A 167 9.18 39.58 6.34
C ASP A 167 8.56 39.12 5.00
N GLU A 168 7.76 38.06 5.00
CA GLU A 168 7.08 37.53 3.80
C GLU A 168 5.56 37.73 3.89
N ASN A 169 4.93 38.01 2.74
CA ASN A 169 3.48 38.21 2.64
C ASN A 169 2.71 36.91 2.32
N CYS A 170 3.40 35.77 2.19
CA CYS A 170 2.80 34.47 1.92
C CYS A 170 3.38 33.38 2.85
N PRO A 171 2.65 32.27 3.08
CA PRO A 171 3.18 31.12 3.79
C PRO A 171 4.30 30.43 3.01
N SER A 172 5.34 30.02 3.70
CA SER A 172 6.42 29.19 3.13
C SER A 172 6.15 27.72 3.44
N ILE A 173 6.33 26.83 2.46
CA ILE A 173 6.12 25.38 2.58
C ILE A 173 7.45 24.65 2.43
N LEU A 174 7.91 24.01 3.50
CA LEU A 174 9.13 23.20 3.53
C LEU A 174 8.88 21.84 2.86
N ALA A 175 9.44 21.66 1.67
CA ALA A 175 9.19 20.51 0.81
C ALA A 175 9.69 19.18 1.40
N ASP A 176 10.75 19.20 2.19
CA ASP A 176 11.37 18.07 2.88
C ASP A 176 10.51 17.53 4.04
N LYS A 177 9.80 18.41 4.74
CA LYS A 177 8.84 18.05 5.79
C LYS A 177 7.45 17.72 5.25
N CYS A 178 7.05 18.32 4.13
CA CYS A 178 5.69 18.17 3.62
C CYS A 178 5.39 16.75 3.10
N LEU A 179 4.52 16.03 3.81
CA LEU A 179 4.03 14.71 3.38
C LEU A 179 2.97 14.75 2.27
N LYS A 180 2.63 15.94 1.76
CA LYS A 180 1.64 16.13 0.67
C LYS A 180 0.25 15.60 1.04
N CYS A 181 -0.20 15.86 2.27
CA CYS A 181 -1.51 15.42 2.77
C CYS A 181 -2.67 16.37 2.41
N GLY A 182 -2.36 17.57 1.92
CA GLY A 182 -3.34 18.59 1.50
C GLY A 182 -4.16 19.24 2.61
N ARG A 183 -3.86 18.99 3.90
CA ARG A 183 -4.67 19.50 5.03
C ARG A 183 -4.69 21.03 5.14
N CYS A 184 -3.63 21.70 4.72
CA CYS A 184 -3.54 23.17 4.72
C CYS A 184 -4.42 23.85 3.66
N ILE A 185 -4.82 23.15 2.60
CA ILE A 185 -5.58 23.71 1.48
C ILE A 185 -6.99 24.14 1.91
N PRO A 186 -7.86 23.25 2.44
CA PRO A 186 -9.25 23.61 2.75
C PRO A 186 -9.39 24.59 3.94
N VAL A 187 -8.34 24.76 4.75
CA VAL A 187 -8.36 25.70 5.89
C VAL A 187 -7.87 27.10 5.53
N CYS A 188 -7.37 27.32 4.31
CA CYS A 188 -6.92 28.64 3.86
C CYS A 188 -8.12 29.46 3.36
N PRO A 189 -8.57 30.47 4.10
CA PRO A 189 -9.80 31.20 3.74
C PRO A 189 -9.62 32.11 2.52
N THR A 190 -8.39 32.52 2.22
CA THR A 190 -8.06 33.41 1.10
C THR A 190 -7.73 32.67 -0.19
N GLY A 191 -7.50 31.35 -0.13
CA GLY A 191 -6.98 30.60 -1.28
C GLY A 191 -5.50 30.87 -1.59
N THR A 192 -4.75 31.50 -0.68
CA THR A 192 -3.29 31.67 -0.82
C THR A 192 -2.57 30.32 -0.90
N ILE A 193 -3.06 29.32 -0.16
CA ILE A 193 -2.66 27.93 -0.35
C ILE A 193 -3.77 27.22 -1.13
N ALA A 194 -3.42 26.70 -2.30
CA ALA A 194 -4.32 25.93 -3.15
C ALA A 194 -3.72 24.58 -3.56
N GLU A 195 -4.53 23.73 -4.17
CA GLU A 195 -4.07 22.47 -4.76
C GLU A 195 -3.21 22.75 -6.00
N ALA A 196 -1.91 22.43 -5.91
CA ALA A 196 -0.99 22.49 -7.04
C ALA A 196 -1.07 21.23 -7.91
N ARG A 197 -1.15 20.07 -7.27
CA ARG A 197 -1.28 18.77 -7.93
C ARG A 197 -1.90 17.75 -6.99
N LYS A 198 -2.73 16.87 -7.55
CA LYS A 198 -3.24 15.68 -6.87
C LYS A 198 -2.87 14.42 -7.65
N GLY A 199 -2.58 13.33 -6.94
CA GLY A 199 -2.25 12.04 -7.54
C GLY A 199 -1.66 11.09 -6.51
N TYR A 200 -0.66 10.33 -6.91
CA TYR A 200 -0.06 9.28 -6.10
C TYR A 200 1.46 9.34 -6.07
N ARG A 201 2.04 9.15 -4.90
CA ARG A 201 3.44 8.78 -4.69
C ARG A 201 3.54 7.27 -4.88
N VAL A 202 4.58 6.82 -5.58
CA VAL A 202 4.80 5.38 -5.84
C VAL A 202 6.13 4.97 -5.21
N GLN A 203 6.16 3.84 -4.52
CA GLN A 203 7.32 3.29 -3.84
C GLN A 203 7.56 1.86 -4.30
N LEU A 204 8.81 1.48 -4.59
CA LEU A 204 9.15 0.20 -5.20
C LEU A 204 10.12 -0.61 -4.33
N GLY A 205 9.89 -1.92 -4.26
CA GLY A 205 10.85 -2.89 -3.73
C GLY A 205 10.88 -3.04 -2.21
N GLY A 206 9.75 -2.85 -1.53
CA GLY A 206 9.61 -3.12 -0.09
C GLY A 206 9.30 -4.59 0.20
N LYS A 207 9.80 -5.10 1.33
CA LYS A 207 9.37 -6.39 1.87
C LYS A 207 9.66 -6.54 3.36
N LEU A 208 8.86 -7.37 4.02
CA LEU A 208 9.24 -8.04 5.27
C LEU A 208 9.74 -9.47 4.98
N GLY A 209 10.26 -10.12 6.02
CA GLY A 209 10.77 -11.50 5.97
C GLY A 209 12.18 -11.58 6.55
N ARG A 210 12.96 -12.58 6.14
CA ARG A 210 14.33 -12.82 6.64
C ARG A 210 15.29 -11.66 6.37
N HIS A 211 15.07 -10.93 5.28
CA HIS A 211 15.84 -9.75 4.89
C HIS A 211 14.85 -8.62 4.62
N PRO A 212 14.43 -7.86 5.65
CA PRO A 212 13.48 -6.77 5.47
C PRO A 212 14.13 -5.58 4.76
N ARG A 213 13.32 -4.85 4.00
CA ARG A 213 13.73 -3.67 3.23
C ARG A 213 12.53 -2.75 3.07
N LEU A 214 12.74 -1.44 3.22
CA LEU A 214 11.75 -0.43 2.85
C LEU A 214 11.78 -0.16 1.35
N ALA A 215 10.61 0.11 0.79
CA ALA A 215 10.47 0.52 -0.60
C ALA A 215 11.14 1.87 -0.86
N THR A 216 11.73 2.03 -2.04
CA THR A 216 12.34 3.27 -2.51
C THR A 216 11.29 4.10 -3.25
N GLU A 217 11.14 5.37 -2.87
CA GLU A 217 10.16 6.26 -3.49
C GLU A 217 10.60 6.71 -4.88
N LEU A 218 9.72 6.54 -5.87
CA LEU A 218 9.83 7.19 -7.16
C LEU A 218 9.58 8.68 -6.96
N PRO A 219 10.41 9.54 -7.56
CA PRO A 219 10.24 10.95 -7.34
C PRO A 219 9.04 11.43 -8.18
N GLY A 220 8.17 12.28 -7.61
CA GLY A 220 7.01 12.84 -8.32
C GLY A 220 5.65 12.41 -7.79
N ILE A 221 4.63 12.87 -8.50
CA ILE A 221 3.22 12.60 -8.23
C ILE A 221 2.58 12.19 -9.55
N TYR A 222 2.03 10.98 -9.55
CA TYR A 222 1.55 10.31 -10.74
C TYR A 222 0.01 10.27 -10.76
N GLY A 223 -0.60 10.49 -11.91
CA GLY A 223 -2.01 10.22 -12.15
C GLY A 223 -2.32 8.73 -12.18
N GLU A 224 -3.61 8.37 -12.23
CA GLU A 224 -4.02 6.96 -12.20
C GLU A 224 -3.42 6.12 -13.34
N GLU A 225 -3.47 6.63 -14.57
CA GLU A 225 -2.98 5.90 -15.74
C GLU A 225 -1.46 5.67 -15.69
N GLU A 226 -0.72 6.67 -15.21
CA GLU A 226 0.72 6.56 -15.00
C GLU A 226 1.05 5.51 -13.94
N VAL A 227 0.32 5.49 -12.82
CA VAL A 227 0.49 4.45 -11.78
C VAL A 227 0.23 3.05 -12.35
N VAL A 228 -0.84 2.87 -13.12
CA VAL A 228 -1.14 1.58 -13.77
C VAL A 228 0.00 1.18 -14.72
N SER A 229 0.55 2.12 -15.47
CA SER A 229 1.69 1.89 -16.36
C SER A 229 2.97 1.52 -15.61
N ILE A 230 3.26 2.20 -14.49
CA ILE A 230 4.37 1.87 -13.59
C ILE A 230 4.23 0.45 -13.02
N VAL A 231 3.03 0.07 -12.57
CA VAL A 231 2.75 -1.28 -12.05
C VAL A 231 2.99 -2.33 -13.14
N LYS A 232 2.53 -2.07 -14.38
CA LYS A 232 2.76 -2.94 -15.53
C LYS A 232 4.26 -3.11 -15.83
N ASP A 233 5.03 -2.04 -15.79
CA ASP A 233 6.48 -2.09 -15.99
C ASP A 233 7.21 -2.87 -14.90
N CYS A 234 6.79 -2.72 -13.65
CA CYS A 234 7.33 -3.50 -12.53
C CYS A 234 7.04 -5.00 -12.70
N LEU A 235 5.85 -5.35 -13.21
CA LEU A 235 5.48 -6.75 -13.50
C LEU A 235 6.30 -7.35 -14.64
N VAL A 236 6.56 -6.58 -15.70
CA VAL A 236 7.45 -6.99 -16.80
C VAL A 236 8.85 -7.26 -16.26
N LEU A 237 9.40 -6.34 -15.46
CA LEU A 237 10.70 -6.48 -14.83
C LEU A 237 10.74 -7.70 -13.89
N TYR A 238 9.71 -7.86 -13.06
CA TYR A 238 9.56 -8.98 -12.13
C TYR A 238 9.61 -10.32 -12.84
N LYS A 239 8.79 -10.51 -13.89
CA LYS A 239 8.77 -11.75 -14.67
C LYS A 239 10.08 -11.98 -15.43
N GLY A 240 10.70 -10.91 -15.93
CA GLY A 240 11.99 -10.98 -16.61
C GLY A 240 13.13 -11.48 -15.71
N LYS A 241 13.19 -11.00 -14.46
CA LYS A 241 14.32 -11.24 -13.55
C LYS A 241 14.08 -12.29 -12.46
N SER A 242 12.84 -12.53 -12.03
CA SER A 242 12.58 -13.40 -10.89
C SER A 242 12.88 -14.86 -11.23
N ARG A 243 13.68 -15.51 -10.40
CA ARG A 243 14.04 -16.92 -10.49
C ARG A 243 14.03 -17.53 -9.09
N ASN A 244 13.68 -18.81 -8.99
CA ASN A 244 13.66 -19.55 -7.74
C ASN A 244 12.78 -18.88 -6.65
N GLY A 245 11.69 -18.22 -7.04
CA GLY A 245 10.76 -17.58 -6.12
C GLY A 245 11.21 -16.28 -5.45
N LYS A 246 12.28 -15.64 -5.95
CA LYS A 246 12.70 -14.31 -5.45
C LYS A 246 11.58 -13.29 -5.67
N ARG A 247 11.21 -12.55 -4.63
CA ARG A 247 10.27 -11.43 -4.72
C ARG A 247 10.85 -10.26 -5.50
N PHE A 248 9.99 -9.37 -5.98
CA PHE A 248 10.40 -8.16 -6.71
C PHE A 248 11.40 -7.32 -5.90
N ALA A 249 11.14 -7.12 -4.60
CA ALA A 249 12.05 -6.42 -3.69
C ALA A 249 13.48 -7.01 -3.62
N GLU A 250 13.67 -8.28 -3.98
CA GLU A 250 14.97 -8.97 -3.96
C GLU A 250 15.76 -8.87 -5.27
N ILE A 251 15.09 -8.45 -6.35
CA ILE A 251 15.66 -8.41 -7.70
C ILE A 251 15.70 -7.00 -8.28
N VAL A 252 14.91 -6.07 -7.74
CA VAL A 252 14.88 -4.68 -8.20
C VAL A 252 16.10 -3.93 -7.67
N THR A 253 16.87 -3.37 -8.60
CA THR A 253 18.07 -2.56 -8.32
C THR A 253 17.77 -1.07 -8.39
N GLU A 254 18.67 -0.22 -7.90
CA GLU A 254 18.53 1.24 -8.03
C GLU A 254 18.47 1.69 -9.49
N SER A 255 19.26 1.07 -10.37
CA SER A 255 19.24 1.35 -11.81
C SER A 255 17.90 1.00 -12.44
N ASP A 256 17.26 -0.10 -12.01
CA ASP A 256 15.92 -0.45 -12.47
C ASP A 256 14.88 0.60 -12.05
N ILE A 257 14.96 1.08 -10.81
CA ILE A 257 14.06 2.10 -10.26
C ILE A 257 14.23 3.42 -11.02
N GLN A 258 15.47 3.83 -11.29
CA GLN A 258 15.78 4.99 -12.12
C GLN A 258 15.23 4.83 -13.54
N GLY A 259 15.41 3.66 -14.16
CA GLY A 259 14.88 3.36 -15.49
C GLY A 259 13.35 3.36 -15.56
N ILE A 260 12.66 2.94 -14.49
CA ILE A 260 11.20 3.11 -14.37
C ILE A 260 10.86 4.60 -14.24
N SER A 261 11.54 5.33 -13.35
CA SER A 261 11.28 6.76 -13.16
C SER A 261 11.47 7.59 -14.43
N GLN A 262 12.43 7.24 -15.30
CA GLN A 262 12.70 7.95 -16.55
C GLN A 262 11.63 7.70 -17.63
N ARG A 263 11.02 6.50 -17.64
CA ARG A 263 9.96 6.14 -18.59
C ARG A 263 8.61 6.77 -18.26
N HIS A 264 8.42 7.20 -17.01
CA HIS A 264 7.24 7.90 -16.53
C HIS A 264 7.64 9.30 -16.10
N PRO A 265 7.94 10.20 -17.07
CA PRO A 265 8.38 11.55 -16.76
C PRO A 265 7.26 12.27 -16.02
N LYS A 266 7.60 12.79 -14.85
CA LYS A 266 6.70 13.59 -14.04
C LYS A 266 6.34 14.83 -14.82
N GLU A 267 5.09 15.24 -14.75
CA GLU A 267 4.81 16.65 -14.98
C GLU A 267 5.59 17.49 -13.92
N LYS A 268 6.12 18.66 -14.29
CA LYS A 268 6.77 19.55 -13.31
C LYS A 268 5.71 20.14 -12.37
N ASN A 269 6.04 20.34 -11.10
CA ASN A 269 5.18 21.14 -10.22
C ASN A 269 5.28 22.60 -10.71
N PRO A 270 4.17 23.28 -11.06
CA PRO A 270 4.21 24.67 -11.50
C PRO A 270 4.75 25.63 -10.43
N PHE A 271 4.87 25.18 -9.18
CA PHE A 271 5.36 25.95 -8.05
C PHE A 271 6.70 25.43 -7.46
N GLU A 272 7.34 24.42 -8.07
CA GLU A 272 8.73 24.07 -7.71
C GLU A 272 9.68 25.08 -8.40
N THR A 273 10.21 26.03 -7.64
CA THR A 273 11.38 26.80 -8.07
C THR A 273 12.59 25.85 -8.17
N SER A 274 13.41 26.09 -9.20
CA SER A 274 14.59 25.29 -9.58
C SER A 274 15.60 25.09 -8.46
#